data_AF-A0A8C5WSZ5-F1
#
_entry.id   AF-A0A8C5WSZ5-F1
#
_cell.length_a   1.000
_cell.length_b   1.000
_cell.length_c   1.000
_cell.angle_alpha   90.00
_cell.angle_beta   90.00
_cell.angle_gamma   90.00
#
_symmetry.space_group_name_H-M   'P 1'
#
loop_
_entity.id
_entity.type
_entity.pdbx_description
1 polymer ?
#
loop_
_entity_poly.entity_id
_entity_poly.type
_entity_poly.pdbx_seq_one_letter_code
_entity_poly.pdbx_strand_id
1 'polypeptide(L)'
;IILICTSSNVCKPSRFVSGQEGWHRNQIKMKETNHQDNAEIHIPTFSWLELNKPFSSLCQVFKNPQYNMLTIRNDIMLLKLATPARLTPYVSPVCLPKATDAFPGGMTCVTSGWGYLHHTDKVSPNRLQQVALPLLTNQECKKFWGNRIADVMVCAGAAGASSCMGDSGGPLVCQKNGAWNLVGIVSWGSSTCSPSSPGVYARVTELLPFIESTLANN
;
A
#
# COMPACT_ATOMS: atom_id res chain seq x y z
N ILE A 1 6.64 4.27 -1.23
CA ILE A 1 5.46 5.02 -0.67
C ILE A 1 4.45 3.97 -0.21
N ILE A 2 3.82 3.80 0.97
CA ILE A 2 3.69 4.49 2.28
C ILE A 2 3.37 3.49 3.44
N LEU A 3 3.54 3.88 4.71
CA LEU A 3 2.89 3.28 5.91
C LEU A 3 2.53 4.39 6.93
N ILE A 4 1.37 4.32 7.60
CA ILE A 4 0.89 5.36 8.55
C ILE A 4 1.22 4.94 9.99
N CYS A 5 2.05 5.73 10.67
CA CYS A 5 2.50 5.45 12.03
C CYS A 5 1.51 5.96 13.09
N THR A 6 0.58 5.11 13.55
CA THR A 6 -0.23 5.36 14.76
C THR A 6 0.48 4.82 16.00
N SER A 7 0.54 5.60 17.08
CA SER A 7 1.25 5.24 18.33
C SER A 7 0.69 4.01 19.09
N SER A 8 -0.46 3.47 18.67
CA SER A 8 -1.01 2.21 19.19
C SER A 8 -0.51 1.01 18.37
N ASN A 9 0.49 0.29 18.87
CA ASN A 9 1.03 -0.96 18.29
C ASN A 9 0.04 -2.15 18.26
N VAL A 10 -1.25 -1.93 18.52
CA VAL A 10 -2.29 -2.96 18.53
C VAL A 10 -2.91 -3.05 17.13
N CYS A 11 -2.27 -3.82 16.24
CA CYS A 11 -2.98 -4.39 15.10
C CYS A 11 -4.19 -5.17 15.63
N LYS A 12 -5.37 -4.92 15.07
CA LYS A 12 -6.56 -5.74 15.36
C LYS A 12 -6.76 -6.74 14.22
N PRO A 13 -7.29 -7.95 14.49
CA PRO A 13 -7.83 -8.82 13.46
C PRO A 13 -9.14 -8.19 12.92
N SER A 14 -9.00 -7.17 12.10
CA SER A 14 -10.11 -6.48 11.45
C SER A 14 -10.65 -7.31 10.28
N ARG A 15 -11.93 -7.13 9.97
CA ARG A 15 -12.41 -7.42 8.62
C ARG A 15 -11.68 -6.46 7.68
N PHE A 16 -11.00 -6.98 6.66
CA PHE A 16 -10.60 -6.17 5.52
C PHE A 16 -11.89 -5.66 4.86
N VAL A 17 -12.14 -4.36 4.96
CA VAL A 17 -13.43 -3.76 4.57
C VAL A 17 -13.59 -3.91 3.07
N SER A 18 -14.50 -4.77 2.65
CA SER A 18 -14.66 -5.09 1.24
C SER A 18 -15.18 -3.90 0.44
N GLY A 19 -14.78 -3.78 -0.83
CA GLY A 19 -15.27 -2.73 -1.74
C GLY A 19 -16.80 -2.65 -1.90
N GLN A 20 -17.55 -3.65 -1.41
CA GLN A 20 -19.03 -3.59 -1.33
C GLN A 20 -19.53 -2.54 -0.33
N GLU A 21 -18.75 -2.16 0.69
CA GLU A 21 -19.11 -1.09 1.65
C GLU A 21 -18.90 0.33 1.08
N GLY A 22 -18.43 0.47 -0.16
CA GLY A 22 -18.69 1.66 -0.99
C GLY A 22 -17.76 2.86 -0.80
N TRP A 23 -16.55 2.69 -0.27
CA TRP A 23 -15.57 3.77 -0.04
C TRP A 23 -15.36 4.71 -1.23
N HIS A 24 -15.73 5.98 -1.08
CA HIS A 24 -15.58 6.98 -2.13
C HIS A 24 -14.19 7.62 -2.14
N ARG A 25 -13.63 7.92 -3.33
CA ARG A 25 -12.29 8.53 -3.49
C ARG A 25 -12.12 9.87 -2.77
N ASN A 26 -13.22 10.58 -2.51
CA ASN A 26 -13.21 11.82 -1.74
C ASN A 26 -13.05 11.61 -0.22
N GLN A 27 -12.96 10.36 0.25
CA GLN A 27 -12.77 9.98 1.67
C GLN A 27 -11.38 9.38 1.95
N ILE A 28 -10.68 8.88 0.91
CA ILE A 28 -9.28 8.48 0.97
C ILE A 28 -8.60 8.92 -0.32
N LYS A 29 -7.72 9.91 -0.21
CA LYS A 29 -6.75 10.26 -1.24
C LYS A 29 -5.58 10.98 -0.60
N MET A 30 -4.43 10.91 -1.26
CA MET A 30 -3.41 11.96 -1.15
C MET A 30 -3.54 12.96 -2.28
N LYS A 31 -3.12 14.18 -2.00
CA LYS A 31 -2.86 15.22 -2.98
C LYS A 31 -1.44 15.71 -2.77
N GLU A 32 -0.55 15.40 -3.72
CA GLU A 32 0.67 16.18 -3.85
C GLU A 32 0.26 17.59 -4.26
N THR A 33 0.71 18.60 -3.52
CA THR A 33 0.61 20.00 -3.89
C THR A 33 1.97 20.50 -4.36
N ASN A 34 2.05 21.67 -5.00
CA ASN A 34 3.27 22.12 -5.68
C ASN A 34 4.45 22.52 -4.75
N HIS A 35 4.37 22.21 -3.45
CA HIS A 35 5.50 22.22 -2.52
C HIS A 35 5.73 20.82 -1.95
N GLN A 36 6.97 20.34 -1.99
CA GLN A 36 7.33 18.93 -1.78
C GLN A 36 7.14 18.42 -0.33
N ASP A 37 6.73 19.29 0.58
CA ASP A 37 6.46 19.00 2.00
C ASP A 37 4.95 19.00 2.32
N ASN A 38 4.11 19.56 1.44
CA ASN A 38 2.67 19.70 1.64
C ASN A 38 1.89 18.60 0.92
N ALA A 39 1.90 17.40 1.51
CA ALA A 39 0.94 16.34 1.19
C ALA A 39 -0.10 16.19 2.30
N GLU A 40 -1.35 15.95 1.91
CA GLU A 40 -2.50 15.74 2.81
C GLU A 40 -2.95 14.28 2.73
N ILE A 41 -3.31 13.67 3.86
CA ILE A 41 -3.98 12.36 3.87
C ILE A 41 -5.44 12.54 4.27
N HIS A 42 -6.36 12.09 3.41
CA HIS A 42 -7.76 11.88 3.80
C HIS A 42 -7.91 10.50 4.44
N ILE A 43 -8.45 10.46 5.65
CA ILE A 43 -8.80 9.24 6.42
C ILE A 43 -10.31 9.29 6.65
N PRO A 44 -11.07 8.21 6.42
CA PRO A 44 -12.51 8.31 6.28
C PRO A 44 -13.24 8.53 7.62
N THR A 45 -14.20 9.44 7.62
CA THR A 45 -15.21 9.59 8.68
C THR A 45 -16.61 9.34 8.10
N PHE A 46 -17.47 8.69 8.90
CA PHE A 46 -18.78 8.20 8.46
C PHE A 46 -19.92 9.17 8.82
N SER A 47 -19.81 10.44 8.41
CA SER A 47 -20.87 11.43 8.61
C SER A 47 -21.04 12.31 7.38
N TRP A 48 -22.25 12.31 6.82
CA TRP A 48 -22.65 13.17 5.70
C TRP A 48 -22.62 14.67 6.05
N LEU A 49 -22.54 15.02 7.35
CA LEU A 49 -22.37 16.39 7.84
C LEU A 49 -20.90 16.78 8.07
N GLU A 50 -19.94 15.86 7.91
CA GLU A 50 -18.51 16.09 8.19
C GLU A 50 -17.63 16.21 6.94
N LEU A 51 -18.21 16.41 5.74
CA LEU A 51 -17.46 16.72 4.51
C LEU A 51 -16.59 17.99 4.59
N ASN A 52 -16.72 18.78 5.67
CA ASN A 52 -15.96 19.98 5.98
C ASN A 52 -15.02 19.84 7.19
N LYS A 53 -14.71 18.62 7.67
CA LYS A 53 -13.70 18.39 8.72
C LYS A 53 -12.29 18.18 8.14
N PRO A 54 -11.24 18.53 8.89
CA PRO A 54 -9.93 18.83 8.30
C PRO A 54 -9.21 17.59 7.77
N PHE A 55 -8.47 17.80 6.68
CA PHE A 55 -7.42 16.91 6.21
C PHE A 55 -6.46 16.57 7.37
N SER A 56 -5.99 15.32 7.45
CA SER A 56 -4.87 15.01 8.33
C SER A 56 -3.61 15.57 7.70
N SER A 57 -3.19 16.76 8.16
CA SER A 57 -1.90 17.33 7.79
C SER A 57 -0.77 16.41 8.24
N LEU A 58 0.29 16.35 7.44
CA LEU A 58 1.50 15.63 7.80
C LEU A 58 2.35 16.50 8.73
N CYS A 59 2.94 15.87 9.74
CA CYS A 59 3.97 16.47 10.58
C CYS A 59 5.37 16.11 10.09
N GLN A 60 5.56 14.91 9.53
CA GLN A 60 6.88 14.46 9.08
C GLN A 60 6.82 13.41 7.97
N VAL A 61 7.79 13.48 7.05
CA VAL A 61 7.96 12.59 5.89
C VAL A 61 9.32 11.90 6.00
N PHE A 62 9.33 10.58 6.17
CA PHE A 62 10.56 9.77 6.26
C PHE A 62 10.76 8.99 4.97
N LYS A 63 11.64 9.49 4.10
CA LYS A 63 12.05 8.82 2.85
C LYS A 63 13.13 7.78 3.19
N ASN A 64 13.06 6.56 2.63
CA ASN A 64 14.11 5.57 2.87
C ASN A 64 15.43 6.05 2.23
N PRO A 65 16.53 6.21 3.00
CA PRO A 65 17.80 6.71 2.48
C PRO A 65 18.50 5.75 1.51
N GLN A 66 18.06 4.48 1.45
CA GLN A 66 18.53 3.49 0.50
C GLN A 66 17.66 3.42 -0.78
N TYR A 67 16.65 4.29 -0.94
CA TYR A 67 15.84 4.35 -2.15
C TYR A 67 16.71 4.73 -3.37
N ASN A 68 16.56 3.99 -4.46
CA ASN A 68 17.32 4.23 -5.69
C ASN A 68 16.40 4.32 -6.91
N MET A 69 16.20 5.53 -7.43
CA MET A 69 15.26 5.81 -8.53
C MET A 69 15.56 5.09 -9.86
N LEU A 70 16.80 4.67 -10.11
CA LEU A 70 17.19 3.97 -11.34
C LEU A 70 16.84 2.47 -11.30
N THR A 71 16.83 1.88 -10.11
CA THR A 71 16.54 0.44 -9.90
C THR A 71 15.18 0.20 -9.22
N ILE A 72 14.53 1.25 -8.73
CA ILE A 72 13.30 1.25 -7.93
C ILE A 72 13.40 0.30 -6.72
N ARG A 73 14.63 0.15 -6.17
CA ARG A 73 14.88 -0.60 -4.94
C ARG A 73 14.57 0.27 -3.73
N ASN A 74 14.07 -0.37 -2.67
CA ASN A 74 13.75 0.25 -1.38
C ASN A 74 12.69 1.38 -1.48
N ASP A 75 11.69 1.24 -2.37
CA ASP A 75 10.56 2.18 -2.52
C ASP A 75 9.59 2.10 -1.33
N ILE A 76 10.01 2.67 -0.21
CA ILE A 76 9.21 2.82 0.99
C ILE A 76 9.45 4.19 1.62
N MET A 77 8.40 4.72 2.23
CA MET A 77 8.37 6.01 2.89
C MET A 77 7.40 5.89 4.07
N LEU A 78 7.69 6.51 5.20
CA LEU A 78 6.78 6.55 6.35
C LEU A 78 6.28 7.97 6.56
N LEU A 79 5.05 8.08 7.05
CA LEU A 79 4.38 9.36 7.25
C LEU A 79 3.84 9.47 8.69
N LYS A 80 4.24 10.55 9.36
CA LYS A 80 3.71 10.95 10.67
C LYS A 80 2.57 11.95 10.44
N LEU A 81 1.37 11.59 10.87
CA LEU A 81 0.24 12.53 10.93
C LEU A 81 0.50 13.57 12.03
N ALA A 82 0.13 14.83 11.82
CA ALA A 82 0.20 15.86 12.85
C ALA A 82 -0.80 15.65 13.99
N THR A 83 -1.87 14.89 13.76
CA THR A 83 -2.80 14.42 14.78
C THR A 83 -2.99 12.91 14.61
N PRO A 84 -2.92 12.09 15.68
CA PRO A 84 -3.14 10.65 15.59
C PRO A 84 -4.50 10.31 14.99
N ALA A 85 -4.54 9.33 14.07
CA ALA A 85 -5.78 8.90 13.42
C ALA A 85 -6.76 8.33 14.46
N ARG A 86 -8.01 8.83 14.45
CA ARG A 86 -9.09 8.29 15.28
C ARG A 86 -9.48 6.90 14.77
N LEU A 87 -9.17 5.85 15.54
CA LEU A 87 -9.58 4.49 15.21
C LEU A 87 -11.12 4.34 15.31
N THR A 88 -11.70 3.60 14.37
CA THR A 88 -13.15 3.31 14.27
C THR A 88 -13.34 1.89 13.73
N PRO A 89 -14.57 1.34 13.63
CA PRO A 89 -14.80 0.08 12.92
C PRO A 89 -14.31 0.07 11.46
N TYR A 90 -14.17 1.26 10.86
CA TYR A 90 -13.75 1.50 9.49
C TYR A 90 -12.28 1.94 9.34
N VAL A 91 -11.64 2.34 10.44
CA VAL A 91 -10.27 2.88 10.47
C VAL A 91 -9.48 2.08 11.50
N SER A 92 -8.69 1.12 11.03
CA SER A 92 -7.85 0.26 11.87
C SER A 92 -6.47 0.04 11.22
N PRO A 93 -5.38 -0.04 12.00
CA PRO A 93 -4.06 -0.37 11.47
C PRO A 93 -4.00 -1.82 10.97
N VAL A 94 -3.28 -2.03 9.86
CA VAL A 94 -2.87 -3.35 9.36
C VAL A 94 -1.71 -3.89 10.20
N CYS A 95 -1.54 -5.21 10.28
CA CYS A 95 -0.38 -5.78 10.96
C CYS A 95 0.89 -5.57 10.13
N LEU A 96 1.98 -5.20 10.79
CA LEU A 96 3.32 -5.44 10.26
C LEU A 96 3.65 -6.93 10.42
N PRO A 97 4.23 -7.59 9.40
CA PRO A 97 4.79 -8.93 9.55
C PRO A 97 6.05 -8.88 10.43
N LYS A 98 6.47 -10.01 10.98
CA LYS A 98 7.80 -10.16 11.59
C LYS A 98 8.84 -10.46 10.51
N ALA A 99 10.11 -10.19 10.77
CA ALA A 99 11.20 -10.59 9.88
C ALA A 99 11.28 -12.12 9.64
N THR A 100 10.73 -12.91 10.57
CA THR A 100 10.61 -14.37 10.46
C THR A 100 9.32 -14.86 9.77
N ASP A 101 8.41 -13.96 9.37
CA ASP A 101 7.16 -14.35 8.72
C ASP A 101 7.36 -14.65 7.23
N ALA A 102 7.46 -15.94 6.89
CA ALA A 102 7.36 -16.39 5.52
C ALA A 102 5.95 -16.16 4.92
N PHE A 103 5.92 -15.73 3.66
CA PHE A 103 4.74 -15.64 2.79
C PHE A 103 5.11 -16.27 1.43
N PRO A 104 4.70 -17.53 1.17
CA PRO A 104 5.17 -18.29 0.00
C PRO A 104 4.48 -17.88 -1.31
N GLY A 105 5.08 -18.26 -2.44
CA GLY A 105 4.43 -18.19 -3.75
C GLY A 105 3.14 -19.03 -3.78
N GLY A 106 2.17 -18.61 -4.59
CA GLY A 106 0.81 -19.18 -4.64
C GLY A 106 -0.12 -18.70 -3.52
N MET A 107 0.39 -18.11 -2.44
CA MET A 107 -0.45 -17.55 -1.37
C MET A 107 -1.35 -16.43 -1.89
N THR A 108 -2.65 -16.51 -1.66
CA THR A 108 -3.60 -15.47 -2.06
C THR A 108 -3.52 -14.26 -1.13
N CYS A 109 -3.32 -13.09 -1.72
CA CYS A 109 -3.25 -11.80 -1.03
C CYS A 109 -4.13 -10.77 -1.75
N VAL A 110 -4.50 -9.68 -1.09
CA VAL A 110 -5.40 -8.65 -1.63
C VAL A 110 -4.62 -7.35 -1.82
N THR A 111 -4.78 -6.73 -2.99
CA THR A 111 -4.39 -5.34 -3.24
C THR A 111 -5.63 -4.48 -3.45
N SER A 112 -5.55 -3.19 -3.14
CA SER A 112 -6.70 -2.27 -3.20
C SER A 112 -6.29 -0.82 -3.43
N GLY A 113 -7.07 -0.08 -4.23
CA GLY A 113 -6.80 1.33 -4.50
C GLY A 113 -7.85 2.03 -5.37
N TRP A 114 -7.54 3.26 -5.76
CA TRP A 114 -8.32 4.09 -6.69
C TRP A 114 -7.45 4.51 -7.89
N GLY A 115 -6.52 3.66 -8.32
CA GLY A 115 -5.85 3.76 -9.61
C GLY A 115 -6.82 3.55 -10.78
N TYR A 116 -6.33 3.79 -11.99
CA TYR A 116 -7.11 3.57 -13.21
C TYR A 116 -7.53 2.10 -13.38
N LEU A 117 -8.65 1.84 -14.06
CA LEU A 117 -9.08 0.47 -14.39
C LEU A 117 -8.33 -0.03 -15.63
N HIS A 118 -8.02 0.89 -16.55
CA HIS A 118 -7.20 0.67 -17.74
C HIS A 118 -6.16 1.80 -17.90
N HIS A 119 -4.99 1.50 -18.45
CA HIS A 119 -3.92 2.50 -18.65
C HIS A 119 -4.30 3.67 -19.58
N THR A 120 -5.39 3.54 -20.33
CA THR A 120 -5.96 4.60 -21.20
C THR A 120 -6.96 5.52 -20.48
N ASP A 121 -7.34 5.22 -19.23
CA ASP A 121 -8.31 6.02 -18.50
C ASP A 121 -7.76 7.42 -18.19
N LYS A 122 -8.64 8.42 -18.24
CA LYS A 122 -8.32 9.81 -17.83
C LYS A 122 -8.85 10.15 -16.44
N VAL A 123 -9.67 9.27 -15.86
CA VAL A 123 -10.36 9.45 -14.58
C VAL A 123 -10.43 8.11 -13.87
N SER A 124 -9.83 8.00 -12.69
CA SER A 124 -9.90 6.81 -11.84
C SER A 124 -11.33 6.54 -11.33
N PRO A 125 -11.61 5.35 -10.74
CA PRO A 125 -12.94 5.02 -10.23
C PRO A 125 -13.29 5.86 -9.00
N ASN A 126 -14.60 6.06 -8.80
CA ASN A 126 -15.11 6.79 -7.64
C ASN A 126 -15.21 5.91 -6.39
N ARG A 127 -15.23 4.58 -6.52
CA ARG A 127 -15.22 3.61 -5.41
C ARG A 127 -13.88 2.90 -5.31
N LEU A 128 -13.49 2.49 -4.10
CA LEU A 128 -12.33 1.65 -3.83
C LEU A 128 -12.45 0.34 -4.62
N GLN A 129 -11.42 0.02 -5.41
CA GLN A 129 -11.26 -1.28 -6.03
C GLN A 129 -10.43 -2.19 -5.13
N GLN A 130 -10.67 -3.49 -5.21
CA GLN A 130 -9.83 -4.52 -4.60
C GLN A 130 -9.76 -5.73 -5.51
N VAL A 131 -8.65 -6.47 -5.46
CA VAL A 131 -8.56 -7.76 -6.15
C VAL A 131 -7.66 -8.73 -5.37
N ALA A 132 -8.06 -9.99 -5.35
CA ALA A 132 -7.27 -11.09 -4.81
C ALA A 132 -6.32 -11.61 -5.89
N LEU A 133 -5.03 -11.69 -5.56
CA LEU A 133 -3.95 -12.08 -6.46
C LEU A 133 -3.07 -13.15 -5.77
N PRO A 134 -2.49 -14.12 -6.51
CA PRO A 134 -1.44 -14.97 -5.96
C PRO A 134 -0.13 -14.17 -5.80
N LEU A 135 0.61 -14.41 -4.71
CA LEU A 135 2.03 -14.06 -4.64
C LEU A 135 2.83 -14.91 -5.62
N LEU A 136 3.89 -14.35 -6.17
CA LEU A 136 4.92 -15.05 -6.93
C LEU A 136 6.21 -15.09 -6.10
N THR A 137 6.96 -16.18 -6.19
CA THR A 137 8.36 -16.19 -5.77
C THR A 137 9.19 -15.23 -6.62
N ASN A 138 10.35 -14.80 -6.11
CA ASN A 138 11.26 -13.98 -6.92
C ASN A 138 11.76 -14.74 -8.17
N GLN A 139 11.85 -16.07 -8.14
CA GLN A 139 12.22 -16.87 -9.32
C GLN A 139 11.12 -16.85 -10.39
N GLU A 140 9.84 -16.93 -10.00
CA GLU A 140 8.72 -16.80 -10.94
C GLU A 140 8.59 -15.37 -11.47
N CYS A 141 8.74 -14.37 -10.61
CA CYS A 141 8.68 -12.97 -11.03
C CYS A 141 9.82 -12.59 -11.99
N LYS A 142 11.01 -13.18 -11.81
CA LYS A 142 12.15 -13.06 -12.75
C LYS A 142 11.83 -13.61 -14.15
N LYS A 143 10.83 -14.48 -14.34
CA LYS A 143 10.35 -14.92 -15.68
C LYS A 143 9.68 -13.79 -16.48
N PHE A 144 9.12 -12.79 -15.79
CA PHE A 144 8.45 -11.63 -16.41
C PHE A 144 9.38 -10.42 -16.52
N TRP A 145 10.18 -10.16 -15.49
CA TRP A 145 10.93 -8.91 -15.34
C TRP A 145 12.46 -9.06 -15.34
N GLY A 146 12.97 -10.29 -15.44
CA GLY A 146 14.39 -10.60 -15.46
C GLY A 146 15.15 -10.07 -14.23
N ASN A 147 16.41 -9.67 -14.46
CA ASN A 147 17.34 -9.21 -13.42
C ASN A 147 16.94 -7.90 -12.71
N ARG A 148 15.79 -7.30 -13.05
CA ARG A 148 15.23 -6.13 -12.35
C ARG A 148 14.71 -6.49 -10.95
N ILE A 149 14.28 -7.74 -10.73
CA ILE A 149 13.74 -8.19 -9.45
C ILE A 149 14.86 -8.43 -8.44
N ALA A 150 14.92 -7.58 -7.42
CA ALA A 150 15.77 -7.71 -6.25
C ALA A 150 14.99 -8.29 -5.06
N ASP A 151 15.68 -8.69 -4.00
CA ASP A 151 15.02 -9.42 -2.91
C ASP A 151 14.15 -8.53 -2.01
N VAL A 152 14.48 -7.23 -1.93
CA VAL A 152 13.62 -6.14 -1.42
C VAL A 152 12.33 -5.89 -2.23
N MET A 153 12.04 -6.72 -3.24
CA MET A 153 10.80 -6.72 -4.01
C MET A 153 10.03 -8.04 -3.83
N VAL A 154 8.70 -7.94 -3.87
CA VAL A 154 7.77 -9.07 -3.94
C VAL A 154 6.78 -8.81 -5.08
N CYS A 155 6.21 -9.86 -5.66
CA CYS A 155 5.35 -9.73 -6.83
C CYS A 155 4.02 -10.44 -6.61
N ALA A 156 2.95 -9.91 -7.21
CA ALA A 156 1.62 -10.52 -7.16
C ALA A 156 0.84 -10.25 -8.45
N GLY A 157 0.00 -11.21 -8.87
CA GLY A 157 -0.84 -11.10 -10.05
C GLY A 157 -0.43 -12.04 -11.18
N ALA A 158 -0.39 -11.54 -12.42
CA ALA A 158 -0.36 -12.36 -13.65
C ALA A 158 -1.54 -13.35 -13.75
N ALA A 159 -2.66 -13.05 -13.06
CA ALA A 159 -3.78 -13.95 -12.82
C ALA A 159 -5.13 -13.29 -13.17
N GLY A 160 -5.17 -12.51 -14.25
CA GLY A 160 -6.39 -11.83 -14.72
C GLY A 160 -6.60 -10.41 -14.17
N ALA A 161 -5.71 -9.93 -13.30
CA ALA A 161 -5.71 -8.56 -12.79
C ALA A 161 -4.32 -8.07 -12.37
N SER A 162 -4.16 -6.74 -12.30
CA SER A 162 -2.97 -6.00 -11.88
C SER A 162 -3.38 -4.69 -11.21
N SER A 163 -2.53 -4.12 -10.36
CA SER A 163 -2.55 -2.70 -10.01
C SER A 163 -2.21 -1.82 -11.23
N CYS A 164 -2.65 -0.56 -11.22
CA CYS A 164 -2.50 0.39 -12.33
C CYS A 164 -2.02 1.78 -11.88
N MET A 165 -1.94 2.74 -12.81
CA MET A 165 -1.53 4.12 -12.50
C MET A 165 -2.44 4.74 -11.43
N GLY A 166 -1.85 5.24 -10.34
CA GLY A 166 -2.57 5.80 -9.19
C GLY A 166 -2.85 4.82 -8.05
N ASP A 167 -2.56 3.52 -8.21
CA ASP A 167 -2.49 2.57 -7.09
C ASP A 167 -1.11 2.60 -6.38
N SER A 168 -0.14 3.38 -6.88
CA SER A 168 1.21 3.49 -6.31
C SER A 168 1.17 3.85 -4.82
N GLY A 169 1.72 2.96 -4.01
CA GLY A 169 1.68 2.99 -2.55
C GLY A 169 0.44 2.44 -1.87
N GLY A 170 -0.49 1.85 -2.64
CA GLY A 170 -1.55 0.99 -2.13
C GLY A 170 -0.98 -0.26 -1.44
N PRO A 171 -1.72 -0.86 -0.50
CA PRO A 171 -1.26 -2.01 0.27
C PRO A 171 -1.43 -3.33 -0.50
N LEU A 172 -0.49 -4.27 -0.31
CA LEU A 172 -0.68 -5.69 -0.60
C LEU A 172 -0.71 -6.46 0.73
N VAL A 173 -1.88 -6.97 1.10
CA VAL A 173 -2.11 -7.64 2.39
C VAL A 173 -2.37 -9.13 2.22
N CYS A 174 -1.78 -9.93 3.10
CA CYS A 174 -1.94 -11.38 3.14
C CYS A 174 -2.52 -11.80 4.49
N GLN A 175 -3.51 -12.70 4.49
CA GLN A 175 -4.11 -13.19 5.73
C GLN A 175 -3.23 -14.30 6.33
N LYS A 176 -2.77 -14.12 7.56
CA LYS A 176 -1.94 -15.09 8.30
C LYS A 176 -2.33 -15.08 9.77
N ASN A 177 -2.48 -16.27 10.37
CA ASN A 177 -2.87 -16.46 11.77
C ASN A 177 -4.14 -15.66 12.18
N GLY A 178 -5.12 -15.56 11.27
CA GLY A 178 -6.37 -14.82 11.46
C GLY A 178 -6.31 -13.30 11.21
N ALA A 179 -5.12 -12.72 11.02
CA ALA A 179 -4.93 -11.27 10.83
C ALA A 179 -4.41 -10.92 9.42
N TRP A 180 -4.67 -9.69 8.98
CA TRP A 180 -4.16 -9.14 7.71
C TRP A 180 -2.82 -8.46 7.94
N ASN A 181 -1.78 -8.96 7.26
CA ASN A 181 -0.40 -8.48 7.36
C ASN A 181 -0.01 -7.77 6.06
N LEU A 182 0.64 -6.61 6.16
CA LEU A 182 1.15 -5.88 5.00
C LEU A 182 2.44 -6.54 4.50
N VAL A 183 2.37 -7.25 3.38
CA VAL A 183 3.50 -7.99 2.81
C VAL A 183 4.20 -7.21 1.70
N GLY A 184 3.43 -6.41 0.97
CA GLY A 184 3.94 -5.56 -0.09
C GLY A 184 3.27 -4.19 -0.11
N ILE A 185 3.90 -3.28 -0.84
CA ILE A 185 3.49 -1.91 -1.09
C ILE A 185 3.60 -1.67 -2.60
N VAL A 186 2.52 -1.28 -3.30
CA VAL A 186 2.51 -1.14 -4.77
C VAL A 186 3.59 -0.16 -5.21
N SER A 187 4.53 -0.60 -6.06
CA SER A 187 5.67 0.22 -6.50
C SER A 187 5.66 0.43 -8.01
N TRP A 188 5.79 -0.64 -8.80
CA TRP A 188 5.83 -0.56 -10.27
C TRP A 188 5.24 -1.81 -10.94
N GLY A 189 5.10 -1.79 -12.26
CA GLY A 189 4.55 -2.92 -13.03
C GLY A 189 4.57 -2.65 -14.53
N SER A 190 3.64 -3.25 -15.27
CA SER A 190 3.45 -2.93 -16.69
C SER A 190 2.91 -1.52 -16.89
N SER A 191 3.48 -0.78 -17.85
CA SER A 191 2.96 0.52 -18.31
C SER A 191 1.56 0.44 -18.91
N THR A 192 1.11 -0.75 -19.32
CA THR A 192 -0.24 -0.99 -19.85
C THR A 192 -1.22 -1.58 -18.82
N CYS A 193 -0.81 -1.70 -17.55
CA CYS A 193 -1.57 -2.36 -16.48
C CYS A 193 -1.99 -3.81 -16.82
N SER A 194 -1.15 -4.52 -17.60
CA SER A 194 -1.50 -5.83 -18.16
C SER A 194 -1.88 -6.86 -17.08
N PRO A 195 -3.08 -7.48 -17.14
CA PRO A 195 -3.50 -8.53 -16.21
C PRO A 195 -2.72 -9.85 -16.34
N SER A 196 -1.93 -10.01 -17.41
CA SER A 196 -1.03 -11.14 -17.63
C SER A 196 0.38 -10.93 -17.06
N SER A 197 0.66 -9.77 -16.47
CA SER A 197 1.94 -9.44 -15.84
C SER A 197 1.76 -9.27 -14.34
N PRO A 198 2.72 -9.67 -13.48
CA PRO A 198 2.60 -9.45 -12.05
C PRO A 198 3.03 -8.03 -11.72
N GLY A 199 2.26 -7.35 -10.86
CA GLY A 199 2.68 -6.11 -10.23
C GLY A 199 3.88 -6.36 -9.31
N VAL A 200 4.75 -5.36 -9.18
CA VAL A 200 5.95 -5.40 -8.33
C VAL A 200 5.77 -4.43 -7.17
N TYR A 201 6.03 -4.95 -5.98
CA TYR A 201 5.74 -4.33 -4.71
C TYR A 201 7.03 -4.25 -3.89
N ALA A 202 7.24 -3.18 -3.13
CA ALA A 202 8.32 -3.13 -2.16
C ALA A 202 8.02 -4.14 -1.03
N ARG A 203 8.94 -5.07 -0.78
CA ARG A 203 8.74 -6.21 0.14
C ARG A 203 8.90 -5.74 1.59
N VAL A 204 7.82 -5.78 2.37
CA VAL A 204 7.81 -5.21 3.72
C VAL A 204 8.78 -5.93 4.66
N THR A 205 8.92 -7.27 4.57
CA THR A 205 9.80 -8.06 5.46
C THR A 205 11.26 -7.62 5.43
N GLU A 206 11.81 -7.32 4.25
CA GLU A 206 13.20 -6.84 4.09
C GLU A 206 13.37 -5.37 4.47
N LEU A 207 12.26 -4.63 4.50
CA LEU A 207 12.23 -3.19 4.76
C LEU A 207 11.83 -2.89 6.22
N LEU A 208 11.52 -3.91 7.02
CA LEU A 208 11.31 -3.81 8.47
C LEU A 208 12.44 -3.04 9.19
N PRO A 209 13.75 -3.24 8.91
CA PRO A 209 14.79 -2.46 9.59
C PRO A 209 14.67 -0.94 9.40
N PHE A 210 14.19 -0.48 8.25
CA PHE A 210 13.88 0.94 8.02
C PHE A 210 12.60 1.36 8.76
N ILE A 211 11.56 0.51 8.74
CA ILE A 211 10.28 0.79 9.40
C ILE A 211 10.46 0.89 10.93
N GLU A 212 11.06 -0.13 11.53
CA GLU A 212 11.30 -0.25 12.98
C GLU A 212 12.26 0.83 13.48
N SER A 213 13.35 1.11 12.75
CA SER A 213 14.26 2.21 13.09
C SER A 213 13.57 3.58 13.04
N THR A 214 12.72 3.83 12.02
CA THR A 214 11.95 5.07 11.96
C THR A 214 10.93 5.17 13.09
N LEU A 215 10.24 4.08 13.43
CA LEU A 215 9.28 4.03 14.54
C LEU A 215 9.93 4.21 15.92
N ALA A 216 11.18 3.75 16.10
CA ALA A 216 11.90 3.86 17.38
C ALA A 216 12.46 5.26 17.65
N ASN A 217 12.62 6.10 16.61
CA ASN A 217 13.27 7.42 16.69
C ASN A 217 12.28 8.61 16.53
N ASN A 218 10.98 8.42 16.81
CA ASN A 218 9.91 9.33 16.37
C ASN A 218 8.69 9.42 17.31
#